data_AF-A0A3B9PMA0-F1
#
_entry.id   AF-A0A3B9PMA0-F1
#
_cell.length_a   1.000
_cell.length_b   1.000
_cell.length_c   1.000
_cell.angle_alpha   90.00
_cell.angle_beta   90.00
_cell.angle_gamma   90.00
#
_symmetry.space_group_name_H-M   'P 1'
#
loop_
_entity.id
_entity.type
_entity.pdbx_description
1 polymer ?
#
loop_
_entity_poly.entity_id
_entity_poly.type
_entity_poly.pdbx_seq_one_letter_code
_entity_poly.pdbx_strand_id
1 'polypeptide(L)' 'MLNTLEFVVLLLAAAVVMVALFRSLNLPPVLGYLLVGAIGGPHALNLMQESAGASHLAEFGVVFLMFSIGL' A
#
# COMPACT_ATOMS: atom_id res chain seq x y z
N MET A 1 -20.38 -8.59 -11.88
CA MET A 1 -20.28 -7.46 -10.94
C MET A 1 -19.23 -7.86 -9.92
N LEU A 2 -18.05 -7.24 -9.93
CA LEU A 2 -17.02 -7.57 -8.93
C LEU A 2 -17.51 -7.09 -7.57
N ASN A 3 -17.61 -8.00 -6.62
CA ASN A 3 -18.08 -7.68 -5.28
C ASN A 3 -17.00 -6.88 -4.53
N THR A 4 -17.37 -6.00 -3.60
CA THR A 4 -16.42 -5.16 -2.84
C THR A 4 -15.31 -5.99 -2.18
N LEU A 5 -15.61 -7.22 -1.77
CA LEU A 5 -14.64 -8.15 -1.18
C LEU A 5 -13.60 -8.64 -2.20
N GLU A 6 -13.99 -8.96 -3.44
CA GLU A 6 -13.05 -9.30 -4.52
C GLU A 6 -12.10 -8.14 -4.80
N PHE A 7 -12.59 -6.91 -4.76
CA PHE A 7 -11.78 -5.73 -4.98
C PHE A 7 -10.71 -5.54 -3.89
N VAL A 8 -11.09 -5.70 -2.62
CA VAL A 8 -10.15 -5.63 -1.49
C VAL A 8 -9.12 -6.75 -1.56
N VAL A 9 -9.54 -7.98 -1.88
CA VAL A 9 -8.63 -9.12 -2.03
C VAL A 9 -7.66 -8.91 -3.20
N LEU A 10 -8.13 -8.36 -4.32
CA LEU A 10 -7.28 -8.06 -5.47
C LEU A 10 -6.24 -6.98 -5.13
N LEU A 11 -6.62 -5.97 -4.35
CA LEU A 11 -5.70 -4.92 -3.89
C LEU A 11 -4.65 -5.48 -2.91
N LEU A 12 -5.05 -6.33 -1.96
CA LEU A 12 -4.13 -7.02 -1.05
C LEU A 12 -3.19 -7.97 -1.81
N ALA A 13 -3.71 -8.74 -2.76
CA ALA A 13 -2.91 -9.64 -3.58
C ALA A 13 -1.88 -8.85 -4.42
N ALA A 14 -2.29 -7.75 -5.05
CA ALA A 14 -1.38 -6.88 -5.80
C ALA A 14 -0.28 -6.29 -4.90
N ALA A 15 -0.62 -5.87 -3.69
CA ALA A 15 0.35 -5.38 -2.71
C ALA A 15 1.38 -6.45 -2.33
N VAL A 16 0.93 -7.67 -2.01
CA VAL A 16 1.82 -8.79 -1.66
C VAL A 16 2.73 -9.17 -2.83
N VAL A 17 2.21 -9.22 -4.05
CA VAL A 17 2.98 -9.57 -5.26
C VAL A 17 4.08 -8.54 -5.51
N MET A 18 3.76 -7.23 -5.44
CA MET A 18 4.76 -6.17 -5.63
C MET A 18 5.82 -6.17 -4.53
N VAL A 19 5.43 -6.39 -3.27
CA VAL A 19 6.39 -6.48 -2.16
C VAL A 19 7.30 -7.70 -2.31
N ALA A 20 6.76 -8.85 -2.71
CA ALA A 20 7.55 -10.06 -2.97
C ALA A 20 8.54 -9.85 -4.12
N LEU A 21 8.11 -9.18 -5.20
CA LEU A 21 8.96 -8.85 -6.33
C LEU A 21 10.12 -7.92 -5.91
N PHE A 22 9.82 -6.85 -5.15
CA PHE A 22 10.84 -5.92 -4.65
C PHE A 22 11.80 -6.57 -3.67
N ARG A 23 11.29 -7.44 -2.80
CA ARG A 23 12.12 -8.24 -1.88
C ARG A 23 13.04 -9.19 -2.64
N SER A 24 12.57 -9.80 -3.73
CA SER A 24 13.42 -10.64 -4.60
C SER A 24 14.53 -9.87 -5.30
N LEU A 25 14.35 -8.56 -5.52
CA LEU A 25 15.34 -7.66 -6.12
C LEU A 25 16.31 -7.05 -5.09
N ASN A 26 16.31 -7.50 -3.83
CA ASN A 26 17.07 -6.92 -2.72
C ASN A 26 16.76 -5.43 -2.45
N LEU A 27 15.59 -4.94 -2.88
CA LEU A 27 15.17 -3.57 -2.62
C LEU A 27 14.40 -3.47 -1.29
N PRO A 28 14.50 -2.32 -0.58
CA PRO A 28 13.68 -2.06 0.60
C PRO A 28 12.18 -2.26 0.30
N PRO A 29 11.46 -3.08 1.08
CA PRO A 29 10.02 -3.33 0.89
C PRO A 29 9.17 -2.07 0.85
N VAL A 30 9.62 -1.01 1.54
CA VAL A 30 9.01 0.33 1.54
C VAL A 30 8.78 0.87 0.13
N LEU A 31 9.71 0.65 -0.81
CA LEU A 31 9.55 1.06 -2.21
C LEU A 31 8.40 0.32 -2.91
N GLY A 32 8.22 -0.96 -2.60
CA GLY A 32 7.11 -1.77 -3.14
C GLY A 32 5.75 -1.26 -2.67
N TYR A 33 5.61 -0.94 -1.38
CA TYR A 33 4.39 -0.35 -0.84
C TYR A 33 4.08 1.02 -1.45
N LEU A 34 5.10 1.87 -1.64
CA LEU A 34 4.95 3.18 -2.26
C LEU A 34 4.53 3.10 -3.73
N LEU A 35 5.10 2.17 -4.50
CA LEU A 35 4.72 1.97 -5.90
C LEU A 35 3.30 1.43 -6.05
N VAL A 36 2.89 0.50 -5.20
CA VAL A 36 1.50 0.00 -5.17
C VAL A 36 0.53 1.12 -4.85
N GLY A 37 0.84 1.97 -3.85
CA GLY A 37 0.04 3.15 -3.51
C GLY A 37 0.01 4.20 -4.63
N ALA A 38 1.13 4.42 -5.32
CA ALA A 38 1.22 5.35 -6.45
C ALA A 38 0.39 4.88 -7.66
N ILE A 39 0.42 3.59 -7.97
CA ILE A 39 -0.34 2.98 -9.06
C ILE A 39 -1.84 2.84 -8.70
N GLY A 40 -2.14 2.47 -7.46
CA GLY A 40 -3.52 2.34 -6.96
C GLY A 40 -4.18 3.67 -6.58
N GLY A 41 -3.41 4.74 -6.49
CA GLY A 41 -3.86 6.06 -6.04
C GLY A 41 -4.78 6.78 -7.03
N PRO A 42 -5.39 7.90 -6.59
CA PRO A 42 -6.35 8.67 -7.37
C PRO A 42 -5.81 9.16 -8.73
N HIS A 43 -4.49 9.36 -8.81
CA HIS A 43 -3.80 9.88 -10.00
C HIS A 43 -3.49 8.82 -11.07
N ALA A 44 -3.64 7.53 -10.79
CA ALA A 44 -3.31 6.46 -11.73
C ALA A 44 -4.53 5.58 -12.08
N LEU A 45 -5.14 4.92 -11.08
CA LEU A 45 -6.31 4.05 -11.31
C LEU A 45 -7.63 4.67 -10.81
N ASN A 46 -7.60 5.76 -10.03
CA ASN A 46 -8.79 6.40 -9.44
C ASN A 46 -9.62 5.48 -8.53
N LEU A 47 -9.01 4.40 -8.01
CA LEU A 47 -9.67 3.38 -7.20
C LEU A 47 -9.90 3.82 -5.75
N MET A 48 -9.13 4.80 -5.27
CA MET A 48 -9.26 5.37 -3.92
C MET A 48 -9.70 6.83 -4.03
N GLN A 49 -10.99 7.08 -3.75
CA GLN A 49 -11.49 8.44 -3.55
C GLN A 49 -10.85 9.03 -2.29
N GLU A 50 -10.54 10.32 -2.37
CA GLU A 50 -9.89 11.12 -1.34
C GLU A 50 -10.60 10.96 0.01
N SER A 51 -10.03 10.11 0.86
CA SER A 51 -10.58 9.73 2.15
C SER A 51 -9.68 10.35 3.20
N ALA A 52 -10.18 11.34 3.93
CA ALA A 52 -9.49 11.93 5.08
C ALA A 52 -9.02 10.86 6.10
N GLY A 53 -9.73 9.72 6.16
CA GLY A 53 -9.33 8.57 6.98
C GLY A 53 -8.03 7.90 6.54
N ALA A 54 -7.69 7.91 5.24
CA ALA A 54 -6.45 7.33 4.75
C ALA A 54 -5.21 8.11 5.22
N SER A 55 -5.33 9.45 5.35
CA SER A 55 -4.25 10.30 5.86
C SER A 55 -3.91 9.99 7.32
N HIS A 56 -4.92 9.88 8.19
CA HIS A 56 -4.70 9.49 9.57
C HIS A 56 -4.11 8.08 9.69
N LEU A 57 -4.59 7.14 8.88
CA LEU A 57 -4.04 5.79 8.85
C LEU A 57 -2.57 5.77 8.41
N ALA A 58 -2.19 6.62 7.46
CA ALA A 58 -0.81 6.79 7.02
C ALA A 58 0.09 7.39 8.13
N GLU A 59 -0.40 8.40 8.87
CA GLU A 59 0.32 8.95 10.03
C GLU A 59 0.62 7.86 11.08
N PHE A 60 -0.37 7.03 11.42
CA PHE A 60 -0.15 5.90 12.33
C PHE A 60 0.90 4.92 11.79
N GLY A 61 0.85 4.60 10.51
CA GLY A 61 1.84 3.72 9.87
C GLY A 61 3.27 4.25 9.96
N VAL A 62 3.46 5.55 9.76
CA VAL A 62 4.78 6.19 9.89
C VAL A 62 5.27 6.16 11.33
N VAL A 63 4.41 6.42 12.32
CA VAL A 63 4.77 6.34 13.74
C VAL A 63 5.21 4.92 14.12
N PHE A 64 4.47 3.89 13.70
CA PHE A 64 4.87 2.50 13.93
C PHE A 64 6.20 2.15 13.25
N LEU A 65 6.45 2.67 12.04
CA LEU A 65 7.72 2.48 11.34
C LEU A 65 8.88 3.13 12.10
N MET A 66 8.74 4.40 12.50
CA MET A 66 9.78 5.11 13.27
C MET A 66 10.03 4.43 14.62
N PHE A 67 8.98 3.94 15.28
CA PHE A 67 9.10 3.16 16.51
C PHE A 67 9.89 1.86 16.29
N SER A 68 9.56 1.09 15.24
CA SER A 68 10.25 -0.17 14.94
C SER A 68 11.71 0.00 14.49
N ILE A 69 12.06 1.16 13.91
CA ILE A 69 13.46 1.50 13.58
C ILE A 69 14.24 1.90 14.85
N GLY A 70 13.55 2.45 15.86
CA GLY A 70 14.16 2.88 17.12
C GLY A 70 14.35 1.79 18.17
N LEU A 71 13.67 0.63 18.03
CA LEU A 71 13.86 -0.58 18.83
C LEU A 71 15.05 -1.41 18.34
#